data_AF-A0A7C6CYG1-F1
#
_entry.id   AF-A0A7C6CYG1-F1
#
_cell.length_a   1.000
_cell.length_b   1.000
_cell.length_c   1.000
_cell.angle_alpha   90.00
_cell.angle_beta   90.00
_cell.angle_gamma   90.00
#
_symmetry.space_group_name_H-M   'P 1'
#
loop_
_entity.id
_entity.type
_entity.pdbx_description
1 polymer ?
#
loop_
_entity_poly.entity_id
_entity_poly.type
_entity_poly.pdbx_seq_one_letter_code
_entity_poly.pdbx_strand_id
1 'polypeptide(L)'
;MGRRIIFMSLLLALLAWPAVGSAYLGAEVVLGGSEEFRYALELEPGEKYSVSIAVQSGEPSAQVTLTVQFLGAGGEVVEFISTDRGLGAEGRWTLLGLEFTAPQEPRKAELALTADTPGLYRWDSLTVQRIHSTSREVQEYWEERFAKHGAVYTGLVVDARGLGVRRGISPRVYSESGQLIYGGVLASSEFVQDVGVVAYGTELDPELIKRIQVDPEYGYALPLTVKAVGTIEPARTAAVISRADTERILQALSQYDFLARYAVIFLID
;
A
#
# COMPACT_ATOMS: atom_id res chain seq x y z
N MET A 1 75.03 -7.44 17.31
CA MET A 1 74.11 -6.96 16.26
C MET A 1 72.79 -7.74 16.40
N GLY A 2 71.93 -7.32 17.31
CA GLY A 2 70.76 -8.09 17.77
C GLY A 2 69.45 -7.53 17.22
N ARG A 3 68.66 -8.35 16.52
CA ARG A 3 67.29 -8.03 16.13
C ARG A 3 66.35 -8.39 17.27
N ARG A 4 65.71 -7.38 17.88
CA ARG A 4 64.58 -7.56 18.79
C ARG A 4 63.28 -7.54 17.99
N ILE A 5 62.46 -8.56 18.25
CA ILE A 5 61.08 -8.73 17.80
C ILE A 5 60.21 -7.80 18.65
N ILE A 6 59.38 -6.96 18.03
CA ILE A 6 58.33 -6.19 18.70
C ILE A 6 57.00 -6.68 18.15
N PHE A 7 56.22 -7.30 19.04
CA PHE A 7 54.80 -7.63 18.86
C PHE A 7 54.01 -6.31 18.84
N MET A 8 53.34 -6.00 17.74
CA MET A 8 52.43 -4.85 17.66
C MET A 8 51.00 -5.35 17.59
N SER A 9 50.33 -5.36 18.75
CA SER A 9 48.89 -5.53 18.88
C SER A 9 48.19 -4.35 18.21
N LEU A 10 47.52 -4.58 17.08
CA LEU A 10 46.68 -3.57 16.46
C LEU A 10 45.21 -3.87 16.78
N LEU A 11 44.64 -2.97 17.59
CA LEU A 11 43.26 -2.94 18.04
C LEU A 11 42.31 -2.86 16.83
N LEU A 12 41.32 -3.75 16.81
CA LEU A 12 40.24 -3.78 15.84
C LEU A 12 39.27 -2.62 16.12
N ALA A 13 39.34 -1.54 15.35
CA ALA A 13 38.34 -0.47 15.38
C ALA A 13 37.16 -0.88 14.48
N LEU A 14 36.13 -1.47 15.09
CA LEU A 14 34.80 -1.64 14.47
C LEU A 14 34.20 -0.25 14.22
N LEU A 15 34.32 0.24 12.99
CA LEU A 15 33.55 1.37 12.50
C LEU A 15 32.07 0.95 12.42
N ALA A 16 31.32 1.25 13.47
CA ALA A 16 29.87 1.20 13.44
C ALA A 16 29.38 2.33 12.53
N TRP A 17 28.87 1.99 11.35
CA TRP A 17 28.05 2.91 10.56
C TRP A 17 26.76 3.22 11.33
N PRO A 18 26.36 4.49 11.51
CA PRO A 18 25.03 4.79 11.98
C PRO A 18 24.09 4.57 10.78
N ALA A 19 23.35 3.46 10.81
CA ALA A 19 22.14 3.34 10.01
C ALA A 19 21.07 4.24 10.66
N VAL A 20 21.14 5.56 10.37
CA VAL A 20 20.02 6.46 10.63
C VAL A 20 19.06 6.25 9.47
N GLY A 21 18.05 5.40 9.68
CA GLY A 21 16.84 5.45 8.87
C GLY A 21 16.21 6.81 9.10
N SER A 22 16.37 7.73 8.17
CA SER A 22 15.55 8.93 8.12
C SER A 22 14.11 8.47 7.96
N ALA A 23 13.30 8.65 9.02
CA ALA A 23 11.86 8.52 8.91
C ALA A 23 11.42 9.46 7.78
N TYR A 24 10.83 8.91 6.73
CA TYR A 24 10.31 9.70 5.63
C TYR A 24 9.14 10.53 6.17
N LEU A 25 9.24 11.85 6.11
CA LEU A 25 8.29 12.78 6.75
C LEU A 25 7.22 13.30 5.78
N GLY A 26 7.12 12.74 4.57
CA GLY A 26 6.36 13.31 3.46
C GLY A 26 7.12 14.44 2.73
N ALA A 27 6.58 14.87 1.59
CA ALA A 27 7.13 15.99 0.82
C ALA A 27 6.65 17.33 1.37
N GLU A 28 7.56 18.29 1.50
CA GLU A 28 7.22 19.64 1.96
C GLU A 28 6.59 20.46 0.83
N VAL A 29 5.57 21.24 1.18
CA VAL A 29 4.90 22.16 0.27
C VAL A 29 4.47 23.41 1.00
N VAL A 30 4.66 24.57 0.38
CA VAL A 30 4.17 25.85 0.90
C VAL A 30 2.74 26.04 0.40
N LEU A 31 1.81 26.25 1.31
CA LEU A 31 0.40 26.48 0.98
C LEU A 31 -0.10 27.78 1.64
N GLY A 32 -1.11 28.38 1.02
CA GLY A 32 -1.83 29.55 1.52
C GLY A 32 -1.30 30.87 0.94
N GLY A 33 -2.15 31.91 1.01
CA GLY A 33 -1.91 33.15 0.29
C GLY A 33 -2.06 32.95 -1.23
N SER A 34 -0.97 33.09 -1.98
CA SER A 34 -0.92 32.79 -3.43
C SER A 34 -0.28 31.44 -3.76
N GLU A 35 0.24 30.73 -2.75
CA GLU A 35 0.94 29.46 -2.93
C GLU A 35 -0.03 28.29 -2.80
N GLU A 36 0.11 27.33 -3.71
CA GLU A 36 -0.73 26.14 -3.76
C GLU A 36 0.02 24.98 -4.39
N PHE A 37 -0.37 23.77 -4.01
CA PHE A 37 0.12 22.56 -4.66
C PHE A 37 -0.71 22.30 -5.92
N ARG A 38 -0.06 21.99 -7.03
CA ARG A 38 -0.72 21.58 -8.28
C ARG A 38 -0.18 20.26 -8.79
N TYR A 39 -1.07 19.41 -9.29
CA TYR A 39 -0.72 18.15 -9.93
C TYR A 39 -1.62 17.89 -11.15
N ALA A 40 -1.03 17.65 -12.31
CA ALA A 40 -1.79 17.36 -13.53
C ALA A 40 -2.42 15.97 -13.46
N LEU A 41 -3.69 15.85 -13.81
CA LEU A 41 -4.43 14.60 -13.83
C LEU A 41 -4.62 14.11 -15.26
N GLU A 42 -4.22 12.87 -15.51
CA GLU A 42 -4.52 12.17 -16.76
C GLU A 42 -5.80 11.36 -16.58
N LEU A 43 -6.87 11.81 -17.24
CA LEU A 43 -8.21 11.26 -17.08
C LEU A 43 -8.78 10.88 -18.44
N GLU A 44 -9.52 9.78 -18.48
CA GLU A 44 -10.31 9.40 -19.63
C GLU A 44 -11.71 10.03 -19.53
N PRO A 45 -12.28 10.54 -20.65
CA PRO A 45 -13.57 11.23 -20.62
C PRO A 45 -14.71 10.33 -20.16
N GLY A 46 -15.63 10.87 -19.35
CA GLY A 46 -16.84 10.17 -18.90
C GLY A 46 -16.63 9.18 -17.76
N GLU A 47 -15.40 8.98 -17.31
CA GLU A 47 -15.02 7.92 -16.38
C GLU A 47 -14.98 8.44 -14.95
N LYS A 48 -15.26 7.56 -13.97
CA LYS A 48 -15.31 7.94 -12.56
C LYS A 48 -13.94 7.76 -11.91
N TYR A 49 -13.56 8.68 -11.04
CA TYR A 49 -12.29 8.68 -10.33
C TYR A 49 -12.45 8.99 -8.85
N SER A 50 -11.54 8.44 -8.04
CA SER A 50 -11.24 8.87 -6.68
C SER A 50 -9.86 9.48 -6.67
N VAL A 51 -9.73 10.66 -6.08
CA VAL A 51 -8.43 11.26 -5.76
C VAL A 51 -8.34 11.46 -4.26
N SER A 52 -7.21 11.06 -3.68
CA SER A 52 -6.91 11.26 -2.26
C SER A 52 -5.48 11.69 -2.04
N ILE A 53 -5.25 12.47 -0.97
CA ILE A 53 -3.94 12.96 -0.57
C ILE A 53 -3.90 13.09 0.97
N ALA A 54 -2.83 12.65 1.60
CA ALA A 54 -2.61 12.84 3.02
C ALA A 54 -1.88 14.17 3.24
N VAL A 55 -2.36 14.98 4.19
CA VAL A 55 -1.79 16.30 4.50
C VAL A 55 -1.61 16.48 6.00
N GLN A 56 -0.51 17.13 6.37
CA GLN A 56 -0.15 17.48 7.73
C GLN A 56 0.30 18.95 7.77
N SER A 57 0.02 19.63 8.88
CA SER A 57 0.52 20.98 9.14
C SER A 57 1.23 21.08 10.49
N GLY A 58 2.22 21.97 10.56
CA GLY A 58 2.78 22.47 11.81
C GLY A 58 1.85 23.47 12.52
N GLU A 59 0.92 24.08 11.77
CA GLU A 59 -0.05 25.03 12.31
C GLU A 59 -1.29 24.28 12.82
N PRO A 60 -1.67 24.42 14.10
CA PRO A 60 -2.86 23.79 14.63
C PRO A 60 -4.12 24.41 14.00
N SER A 61 -5.10 23.57 13.70
CA SER A 61 -6.42 23.96 13.18
C SER A 61 -6.45 24.59 11.79
N ALA A 62 -5.37 24.50 11.01
CA ALA A 62 -5.37 24.89 9.60
C ALA A 62 -6.49 24.17 8.81
N GLN A 63 -7.16 24.91 7.93
CA GLN A 63 -8.09 24.34 6.96
C GLN A 63 -7.44 24.24 5.60
N VAL A 64 -7.64 23.11 4.95
CA VAL A 64 -7.16 22.87 3.59
C VAL A 64 -8.32 22.50 2.68
N THR A 65 -8.20 22.89 1.42
CA THR A 65 -9.17 22.60 0.37
C THR A 65 -8.49 21.82 -0.73
N LEU A 66 -9.02 20.64 -1.05
CA LEU A 66 -8.60 19.85 -2.20
C LEU A 66 -9.59 20.07 -3.33
N THR A 67 -9.11 20.50 -4.49
CA THR A 67 -9.92 20.85 -5.65
C THR A 67 -9.44 20.10 -6.89
N VAL A 68 -10.34 19.46 -7.62
CA VAL A 68 -10.09 19.06 -9.01
C VAL A 68 -10.73 20.10 -9.92
N GLN A 69 -9.94 20.72 -10.78
CA GLN A 69 -10.39 21.71 -11.75
C GLN A 69 -10.18 21.23 -13.18
N PHE A 70 -11.18 21.45 -14.03
CA PHE A 70 -11.14 21.20 -15.46
C PHE A 70 -10.93 22.51 -16.18
N LEU A 71 -9.97 22.53 -17.10
CA LEU A 71 -9.59 23.71 -17.86
C LEU A 71 -10.19 23.69 -19.26
N GLY A 72 -10.68 24.84 -19.71
CA GLY A 72 -11.07 25.09 -21.09
C GLY A 72 -9.88 25.24 -22.02
N ALA A 73 -10.14 25.45 -23.31
CA ALA A 73 -9.11 25.56 -24.33
C ALA A 73 -8.17 26.77 -24.12
N GLY A 74 -8.65 27.83 -23.46
CA GLY A 74 -7.86 29.02 -23.12
C GLY A 74 -7.12 28.93 -21.78
N GLY A 75 -7.24 27.80 -21.05
CA GLY A 75 -6.64 27.61 -19.73
C GLY A 75 -7.48 28.16 -18.56
N GLU A 76 -8.68 28.68 -18.82
CA GLU A 76 -9.63 29.08 -17.80
C GLU A 76 -10.24 27.87 -17.09
N VAL A 77 -10.47 27.97 -15.78
CA VAL A 77 -11.23 26.95 -15.03
C VAL A 77 -12.69 27.04 -15.43
N VAL A 78 -13.20 25.96 -16.04
CA VAL A 78 -14.58 25.87 -16.54
C VAL A 78 -15.49 25.09 -15.60
N GLU A 79 -14.92 24.14 -14.86
CA GLU A 79 -15.63 23.29 -13.91
C GLU A 79 -14.66 22.88 -12.80
N PHE A 80 -15.14 22.79 -11.56
CA PHE A 80 -14.32 22.30 -10.46
C PHE A 80 -15.17 21.58 -9.41
N ILE A 81 -14.52 20.69 -8.68
CA ILE A 81 -15.09 19.92 -7.58
C ILE A 81 -14.12 20.01 -6.42
N SER A 82 -14.59 20.38 -5.23
CA SER A 82 -13.72 20.57 -4.07
C SER A 82 -14.27 19.94 -2.80
N THR A 83 -13.37 19.72 -1.85
CA THR A 83 -13.70 19.31 -0.48
C THR A 83 -12.80 20.05 0.51
N ASP A 84 -13.38 20.45 1.64
CA ASP A 84 -12.69 21.18 2.70
C ASP A 84 -12.46 20.29 3.91
N ARG A 85 -11.29 20.42 4.54
CA ARG A 85 -10.95 19.65 5.74
C ARG A 85 -10.08 20.43 6.71
N GLY A 86 -10.46 20.41 7.98
CA GLY A 86 -9.59 20.84 9.07
C GLY A 86 -8.56 19.77 9.42
N LEU A 87 -7.28 20.14 9.47
CA LEU A 87 -6.17 19.22 9.78
C LEU A 87 -6.10 18.88 11.28
N GLY A 88 -6.71 19.70 12.14
CA GLY A 88 -6.79 19.46 13.58
C GLY A 88 -5.48 19.73 14.30
N ALA A 89 -5.04 18.80 15.15
CA ALA A 89 -3.84 19.00 15.96
C ALA A 89 -2.57 19.12 15.09
N GLU A 90 -1.62 19.91 15.56
CA GLU A 90 -0.28 20.02 14.97
C GLU A 90 0.34 18.63 14.75
N GLY A 91 0.96 18.44 13.59
CA GLY A 91 1.64 17.20 13.27
C GLY A 91 0.71 16.01 13.01
N ARG A 92 -0.61 16.21 12.90
CA ARG A 92 -1.53 15.12 12.56
C ARG A 92 -1.69 14.99 11.04
N TRP A 93 -1.42 13.79 10.52
CA TRP A 93 -1.79 13.42 9.15
C TRP A 93 -3.30 13.29 9.01
N THR A 94 -3.86 13.92 7.99
CA THR A 94 -5.28 13.86 7.66
C THR A 94 -5.43 13.49 6.19
N LEU A 95 -6.18 12.43 5.90
CA LEU A 95 -6.50 12.05 4.52
C LEU A 95 -7.65 12.92 4.01
N LEU A 96 -7.42 13.57 2.87
CA LEU A 96 -8.43 14.23 2.06
C LEU A 96 -8.73 13.37 0.85
N GLY A 97 -9.98 13.36 0.39
CA GLY A 97 -10.32 12.72 -0.85
C GLY A 97 -11.64 13.21 -1.42
N LEU A 98 -11.76 13.13 -2.74
CA LEU A 98 -12.94 13.50 -3.50
C LEU A 98 -13.15 12.52 -4.65
N GLU A 99 -14.41 12.18 -4.89
CA GLU A 99 -14.81 11.40 -6.06
C GLU A 99 -15.43 12.33 -7.10
N PHE A 100 -15.17 12.04 -8.36
CA PHE A 100 -15.72 12.82 -9.47
C PHE A 100 -15.82 11.98 -10.73
N THR A 101 -16.64 12.45 -11.68
CA THR A 101 -16.70 11.91 -13.03
C THR A 101 -16.04 12.91 -13.98
N ALA A 102 -15.11 12.44 -14.80
CA ALA A 102 -14.48 13.28 -15.81
C ALA A 102 -15.54 13.73 -16.85
N PRO A 103 -15.47 14.99 -17.32
CA PRO A 103 -16.36 15.47 -18.38
C PRO A 103 -16.31 14.55 -19.62
N GLN A 104 -17.43 14.46 -20.34
CA GLN A 104 -17.52 13.66 -21.57
C GLN A 104 -16.63 14.21 -22.70
N GLU A 105 -16.36 15.52 -22.68
CA GLU A 105 -15.39 16.15 -23.57
C GLU A 105 -14.00 16.06 -22.94
N PRO A 106 -12.98 15.58 -23.66
CA PRO A 106 -11.61 15.57 -23.17
C PRO A 106 -11.15 16.98 -22.76
N ARG A 107 -10.75 17.15 -21.51
CA ARG A 107 -10.28 18.41 -20.94
C ARG A 107 -9.04 18.19 -20.11
N LYS A 108 -8.19 19.22 -20.01
CA LYS A 108 -7.08 19.20 -19.05
C LYS A 108 -7.66 19.28 -17.65
N ALA A 109 -7.17 18.43 -16.76
CA ALA A 109 -7.57 18.43 -15.36
C ALA A 109 -6.34 18.63 -14.47
N GLU A 110 -6.53 19.41 -13.42
CA GLU A 110 -5.50 19.66 -12.41
C GLU A 110 -6.11 19.42 -11.03
N LEU A 111 -5.34 18.77 -10.17
CA LEU A 111 -5.57 18.78 -8.73
C LEU A 111 -4.86 20.00 -8.15
N ALA A 112 -5.57 20.75 -7.31
CA ALA A 112 -5.04 21.83 -6.51
C ALA A 112 -5.30 21.57 -5.02
N LEU A 113 -4.29 21.76 -4.17
CA LEU A 113 -4.45 21.78 -2.72
C LEU A 113 -4.06 23.18 -2.22
N THR A 114 -4.98 23.81 -1.49
CA THR A 114 -4.81 25.15 -0.92
C THR A 114 -5.02 25.11 0.60
N ALA A 115 -4.58 26.15 1.30
CA ALA A 115 -4.78 26.31 2.73
C ALA A 115 -5.25 27.73 3.08
N ASP A 116 -6.06 27.86 4.13
CA ASP A 116 -6.51 29.15 4.65
C ASP A 116 -5.39 29.91 5.39
N THR A 117 -4.42 29.16 5.91
CA THR A 117 -3.31 29.64 6.70
C THR A 117 -2.01 29.50 5.90
N PRO A 118 -1.32 30.60 5.57
CA PRO A 118 -0.02 30.52 4.90
C PRO A 118 1.01 29.81 5.75
N GLY A 119 1.69 28.80 5.21
CA GLY A 119 2.68 28.04 5.98
C GLY A 119 3.33 26.90 5.22
N LEU A 120 4.22 26.20 5.93
CA LEU A 120 4.84 24.97 5.45
C LEU A 120 3.98 23.77 5.87
N TYR A 121 3.53 23.02 4.87
CA TYR A 121 2.75 21.80 5.03
C TYR A 121 3.57 20.61 4.56
N ARG A 122 3.13 19.42 4.93
CA ARG A 122 3.64 18.17 4.37
C ARG A 122 2.51 17.38 3.74
N TRP A 123 2.81 16.76 2.61
CA TRP A 123 1.89 15.89 1.93
C TRP A 123 2.54 14.55 1.59
N ASP A 124 1.73 13.51 1.50
CA ASP A 124 2.13 12.18 1.02
C ASP A 124 0.93 11.44 0.42
N SER A 125 1.19 10.26 -0.15
CA SER A 125 0.17 9.30 -0.57
C SER A 125 -0.87 9.86 -1.54
N LEU A 126 -0.48 10.80 -2.42
CA LEU A 126 -1.34 11.24 -3.51
C LEU A 126 -1.69 10.04 -4.41
N THR A 127 -2.97 9.71 -4.45
CA THR A 127 -3.50 8.59 -5.21
C THR A 127 -4.58 9.09 -6.16
N VAL A 128 -4.49 8.70 -7.42
CA VAL A 128 -5.51 8.94 -8.45
C VAL A 128 -5.92 7.57 -8.97
N GLN A 129 -7.15 7.17 -8.71
CA GLN A 129 -7.65 5.85 -9.12
C GLN A 129 -8.93 6.00 -9.92
N ARG A 130 -9.00 5.36 -11.08
CA ARG A 130 -10.27 5.14 -11.75
C ARG A 130 -11.12 4.26 -10.84
N ILE A 131 -12.31 4.75 -10.52
CA ILE A 131 -13.37 3.95 -9.93
C ILE A 131 -14.09 3.28 -11.10
N HIS A 132 -13.89 1.97 -11.26
CA HIS A 132 -14.71 1.17 -12.16
C HIS A 132 -16.11 1.10 -11.56
N SER A 133 -17.03 1.91 -12.07
CA SER A 133 -18.37 2.08 -11.49
C SER A 133 -19.42 1.15 -12.06
N THR A 134 -19.04 0.18 -12.92
CA THR A 134 -19.98 -0.81 -13.42
C THR A 134 -19.56 -2.23 -13.06
N SER A 135 -20.49 -2.97 -12.47
CA SER A 135 -20.36 -4.41 -12.23
C SER A 135 -20.04 -5.19 -13.50
N ARG A 136 -20.38 -4.64 -14.69
CA ARG A 136 -20.08 -5.21 -16.00
C ARG A 136 -18.59 -5.19 -16.35
N GLU A 137 -17.89 -4.07 -16.17
CA GLU A 137 -16.45 -4.00 -16.45
C GLU A 137 -15.64 -4.92 -15.52
N VAL A 138 -16.04 -4.97 -14.23
CA VAL A 138 -15.44 -5.90 -13.26
C VAL A 138 -15.75 -7.35 -13.65
N GLN A 139 -16.98 -7.65 -14.09
CA GLN A 139 -17.35 -8.96 -14.61
C GLN A 139 -16.51 -9.35 -15.82
N GLU A 140 -16.41 -8.49 -16.84
CA GLU A 140 -15.64 -8.74 -18.07
C GLU A 140 -14.15 -9.02 -17.75
N TYR A 141 -13.53 -8.22 -16.87
CA TYR A 141 -12.14 -8.44 -16.42
C TYR A 141 -11.91 -9.83 -15.81
N TRP A 142 -12.86 -10.32 -15.02
CA TRP A 142 -12.77 -11.63 -14.35
C TRP A 142 -13.15 -12.77 -15.28
N GLU A 143 -14.14 -12.57 -16.15
CA GLU A 143 -14.54 -13.54 -17.18
C GLU A 143 -13.40 -13.84 -18.16
N GLU A 144 -12.67 -12.81 -18.62
CA GLU A 144 -11.49 -13.01 -19.48
C GLU A 144 -10.40 -13.83 -18.79
N ARG A 145 -10.16 -13.59 -17.50
CA ARG A 145 -9.19 -14.36 -16.70
C ARG A 145 -9.63 -15.80 -16.52
N PHE A 146 -10.91 -16.02 -16.23
CA PHE A 146 -11.46 -17.37 -16.09
C PHE A 146 -11.42 -18.13 -17.41
N ALA A 147 -11.70 -17.47 -18.53
CA ALA A 147 -11.57 -18.06 -19.86
C ALA A 147 -10.12 -18.48 -20.16
N LYS A 148 -9.14 -17.69 -19.70
CA LYS A 148 -7.72 -17.96 -19.96
C LYS A 148 -7.09 -18.99 -19.00
N HIS A 149 -7.47 -18.95 -17.72
CA HIS A 149 -6.76 -19.67 -16.65
C HIS A 149 -7.64 -20.64 -15.85
N GLY A 150 -8.96 -20.64 -16.06
CA GLY A 150 -9.90 -21.38 -15.21
C GLY A 150 -10.10 -20.70 -13.86
N ALA A 151 -10.21 -21.49 -12.78
CA ALA A 151 -10.29 -20.93 -11.43
C ALA A 151 -8.97 -20.23 -11.05
N VAL A 152 -9.06 -18.99 -10.56
CA VAL A 152 -7.90 -18.15 -10.24
C VAL A 152 -7.86 -17.90 -8.74
N TYR A 153 -6.75 -18.23 -8.10
CA TYR A 153 -6.57 -17.92 -6.68
C TYR A 153 -6.46 -16.42 -6.45
N THR A 154 -7.12 -15.93 -5.41
CA THR A 154 -7.23 -14.49 -5.12
C THR A 154 -6.56 -14.08 -3.82
N GLY A 155 -5.97 -15.04 -3.11
CA GLY A 155 -5.18 -14.80 -1.93
C GLY A 155 -4.54 -16.07 -1.37
N LEU A 156 -3.61 -15.88 -0.45
CA LEU A 156 -2.86 -16.94 0.22
C LEU A 156 -3.38 -17.15 1.64
N VAL A 157 -3.66 -18.40 2.00
CA VAL A 157 -3.94 -18.79 3.39
C VAL A 157 -2.81 -19.69 3.87
N VAL A 158 -2.07 -19.21 4.86
CA VAL A 158 -0.96 -19.95 5.47
C VAL A 158 -1.47 -20.59 6.76
N ASP A 159 -1.68 -21.91 6.75
CA ASP A 159 -1.99 -22.66 7.97
C ASP A 159 -0.70 -22.94 8.76
N ALA A 160 -0.49 -22.15 9.82
CA ALA A 160 0.67 -22.22 10.70
C ALA A 160 0.30 -22.59 12.15
N ARG A 161 -0.89 -23.17 12.35
CA ARG A 161 -1.36 -23.66 13.64
C ARG A 161 -0.47 -24.81 14.14
N GLY A 162 -0.32 -24.91 15.45
CA GLY A 162 0.55 -25.88 16.13
C GLY A 162 2.05 -25.60 16.00
N LEU A 163 2.46 -24.56 15.25
CA LEU A 163 3.87 -24.17 15.11
C LEU A 163 4.26 -23.00 16.00
N GLY A 164 3.34 -22.47 16.81
CA GLY A 164 3.57 -21.32 17.68
C GLY A 164 4.03 -20.06 16.95
N VAL A 165 3.58 -19.88 15.70
CA VAL A 165 3.75 -18.63 14.95
C VAL A 165 2.97 -17.51 15.66
N ARG A 166 3.58 -16.34 15.74
CA ARG A 166 3.04 -15.18 16.45
C ARG A 166 2.66 -14.07 15.47
N ARG A 167 1.68 -13.27 15.88
CA ARG A 167 1.34 -12.02 15.20
C ARG A 167 2.57 -11.10 15.19
N GLY A 168 2.85 -10.50 14.04
CA GLY A 168 3.94 -9.55 13.86
C GLY A 168 3.59 -8.46 12.85
N ILE A 169 4.33 -7.35 12.93
CA ILE A 169 4.19 -6.19 12.03
C ILE A 169 4.71 -6.50 10.62
N SER A 170 5.73 -7.36 10.52
CA SER A 170 6.31 -7.81 9.24
C SER A 170 6.37 -9.33 9.21
N PRO A 171 5.23 -10.01 9.05
CA PRO A 171 5.18 -11.45 8.85
C PRO A 171 5.75 -11.80 7.48
N ARG A 172 6.34 -12.99 7.39
CA ARG A 172 7.04 -13.45 6.19
C ARG A 172 6.73 -14.89 5.89
N VAL A 173 6.72 -15.24 4.62
CA VAL A 173 6.61 -16.63 4.15
C VAL A 173 7.89 -16.95 3.39
N TYR A 174 8.55 -18.03 3.83
CA TYR A 174 9.76 -18.55 3.21
C TYR A 174 9.52 -19.95 2.67
N SER A 175 10.20 -20.31 1.59
CA SER A 175 10.32 -21.72 1.21
C SER A 175 11.29 -22.45 2.17
N GLU A 176 11.25 -23.78 2.16
CA GLU A 176 12.25 -24.63 2.83
C GLU A 176 13.69 -24.35 2.38
N SER A 177 13.90 -23.84 1.17
CA SER A 177 15.23 -23.45 0.66
C SER A 177 15.69 -22.07 1.15
N GLY A 178 14.87 -21.35 1.92
CA GLY A 178 15.15 -20.00 2.39
C GLY A 178 14.79 -18.89 1.41
N GLN A 179 14.14 -19.21 0.28
CA GLN A 179 13.63 -18.20 -0.65
C GLN A 179 12.49 -17.43 0.02
N LEU A 180 12.54 -16.10 -0.02
CA LEU A 180 11.44 -15.26 0.42
C LEU A 180 10.31 -15.33 -0.61
N ILE A 181 9.16 -15.88 -0.21
CA ILE A 181 7.95 -15.98 -1.04
C ILE A 181 7.05 -14.78 -0.82
N TYR A 182 6.94 -14.33 0.43
CA TYR A 182 6.20 -13.14 0.79
C TYR A 182 6.89 -12.43 1.95
N GLY A 183 7.13 -11.13 1.82
CA GLY A 183 7.81 -10.34 2.84
C GLY A 183 7.02 -9.13 3.34
N GLY A 184 5.83 -8.89 2.81
CA GLY A 184 5.06 -7.67 3.05
C GLY A 184 5.80 -6.37 2.70
N VAL A 185 6.78 -6.43 1.78
CA VAL A 185 7.74 -5.34 1.54
C VAL A 185 7.13 -4.22 0.69
N LEU A 186 7.29 -2.97 1.17
CA LEU A 186 7.05 -1.67 0.51
C LEU A 186 5.59 -1.20 0.33
N ALA A 187 4.67 -1.50 1.24
CA ALA A 187 3.46 -0.68 1.34
C ALA A 187 3.81 0.65 2.03
N SER A 188 3.24 1.76 1.56
CA SER A 188 3.34 3.04 2.26
C SER A 188 2.79 2.90 3.69
N SER A 189 3.30 3.70 4.63
CA SER A 189 2.91 3.63 6.04
C SER A 189 1.39 3.75 6.23
N GLU A 190 0.72 4.47 5.34
CA GLU A 190 -0.72 4.71 5.33
C GLU A 190 -1.49 3.43 4.96
N PHE A 191 -1.06 2.71 3.92
CA PHE A 191 -1.75 1.49 3.48
C PHE A 191 -1.60 0.34 4.50
N VAL A 192 -0.43 0.25 5.15
CA VAL A 192 -0.20 -0.74 6.22
C VAL A 192 -1.06 -0.44 7.46
N GLN A 193 -1.32 0.83 7.76
CA GLN A 193 -2.15 1.23 8.90
C GLN A 193 -3.63 0.87 8.71
N ASP A 194 -4.17 1.03 7.49
CA ASP A 194 -5.59 0.81 7.23
C ASP A 194 -5.94 -0.66 6.91
N VAL A 195 -5.08 -1.35 6.14
CA VAL A 195 -5.38 -2.68 5.59
C VAL A 195 -4.55 -3.79 6.25
N GLY A 196 -3.39 -3.44 6.81
CA GLY A 196 -2.40 -4.39 7.31
C GLY A 196 -1.74 -5.20 6.20
N VAL A 197 -0.55 -5.74 6.46
CA VAL A 197 0.16 -6.58 5.48
C VAL A 197 -0.40 -8.00 5.42
N VAL A 198 -1.02 -8.49 6.49
CA VAL A 198 -1.73 -9.77 6.53
C VAL A 198 -2.92 -9.69 7.48
N ALA A 199 -3.86 -10.62 7.38
CA ALA A 199 -4.84 -10.89 8.42
C ALA A 199 -4.46 -12.15 9.22
N TYR A 200 -4.96 -12.28 10.46
CA TYR A 200 -4.71 -13.44 11.31
C TYR A 200 -6.02 -13.99 11.87
N GLY A 201 -6.17 -15.32 11.88
CA GLY A 201 -7.29 -16.04 12.46
C GLY A 201 -6.89 -17.39 13.04
N THR A 202 -7.82 -18.08 13.69
CA THR A 202 -7.67 -19.48 14.11
C THR A 202 -8.31 -20.45 13.10
N GLU A 203 -9.22 -19.94 12.29
CA GLU A 203 -9.90 -20.61 11.19
C GLU A 203 -10.22 -19.61 10.08
N LEU A 204 -10.62 -20.09 8.91
CA LEU A 204 -10.97 -19.25 7.78
C LEU A 204 -12.45 -18.88 7.85
N ASP A 205 -12.76 -17.82 8.59
CA ASP A 205 -14.12 -17.30 8.74
C ASP A 205 -14.52 -16.34 7.60
N PRO A 206 -15.81 -15.99 7.45
CA PRO A 206 -16.28 -15.08 6.41
C PRO A 206 -15.65 -13.68 6.44
N GLU A 207 -15.21 -13.20 7.61
CA GLU A 207 -14.58 -11.88 7.74
C GLU A 207 -13.16 -11.92 7.17
N LEU A 208 -12.41 -12.99 7.45
CA LEU A 208 -11.10 -13.23 6.89
C LEU A 208 -11.16 -13.45 5.38
N ILE A 209 -12.20 -14.10 4.86
CA ILE A 209 -12.39 -14.27 3.41
C ILE A 209 -12.46 -12.92 2.68
N LYS A 210 -13.01 -11.87 3.29
CA LYS A 210 -13.03 -10.52 2.68
C LYS A 210 -11.61 -10.00 2.39
N ARG A 211 -10.60 -10.43 3.15
CA ARG A 211 -9.19 -10.04 2.92
C ARG A 211 -8.66 -10.46 1.56
N ILE A 212 -9.19 -11.56 1.02
CA ILE A 212 -8.78 -12.15 -0.27
C ILE A 212 -9.84 -11.98 -1.35
N GLN A 213 -10.94 -11.29 -1.04
CA GLN A 213 -11.97 -10.94 -2.01
C GLN A 213 -11.38 -9.94 -3.00
N VAL A 214 -11.68 -10.13 -4.28
CA VAL A 214 -11.08 -9.32 -5.35
C VAL A 214 -11.66 -7.92 -5.45
N ASP A 215 -12.95 -7.82 -5.20
CA ASP A 215 -13.72 -6.59 -5.27
C ASP A 215 -14.99 -6.73 -4.41
N PRO A 216 -15.37 -5.73 -3.61
CA PRO A 216 -16.61 -5.74 -2.82
C PRO A 216 -17.88 -6.08 -3.62
N GLU A 217 -17.97 -5.65 -4.87
CA GLU A 217 -19.14 -5.78 -5.74
C GLU A 217 -19.15 -7.09 -6.55
N TYR A 218 -17.99 -7.73 -6.75
CA TYR A 218 -17.87 -8.98 -7.51
C TYR A 218 -17.81 -10.24 -6.64
N GLY A 219 -17.57 -10.11 -5.33
CA GLY A 219 -17.71 -11.21 -4.36
C GLY A 219 -16.71 -12.37 -4.50
N TYR A 220 -15.92 -12.43 -5.58
CA TYR A 220 -15.06 -13.58 -5.86
C TYR A 220 -13.87 -13.63 -4.91
N ALA A 221 -13.75 -14.77 -4.23
CA ALA A 221 -12.67 -15.07 -3.31
C ALA A 221 -12.35 -16.56 -3.43
N LEU A 222 -11.12 -16.89 -3.81
CA LEU A 222 -10.64 -18.26 -3.86
C LEU A 222 -9.28 -18.38 -3.14
N PRO A 223 -9.25 -18.96 -1.93
CA PRO A 223 -8.01 -19.10 -1.17
C PRO A 223 -7.11 -20.18 -1.77
N LEU A 224 -5.82 -19.87 -1.92
CA LEU A 224 -4.77 -20.88 -2.01
C LEU A 224 -4.30 -21.21 -0.60
N THR A 225 -4.79 -22.31 -0.04
CA THR A 225 -4.36 -22.76 1.29
C THR A 225 -3.10 -23.62 1.20
N VAL A 226 -2.08 -23.24 1.98
CA VAL A 226 -0.82 -23.96 2.13
C VAL A 226 -0.56 -24.24 3.60
N LYS A 227 0.16 -25.33 3.89
CA LYS A 227 0.51 -25.68 5.26
C LYS A 227 1.95 -25.28 5.55
N ALA A 228 2.16 -24.52 6.61
CA ALA A 228 3.49 -24.23 7.10
C ALA A 228 4.10 -25.51 7.71
N VAL A 229 5.40 -25.68 7.51
CA VAL A 229 6.21 -26.78 8.04
C VAL A 229 7.16 -26.31 9.15
N GLY A 230 7.28 -24.99 9.35
CA GLY A 230 8.13 -24.42 10.40
C GLY A 230 7.95 -22.91 10.58
N THR A 231 8.72 -22.35 11.51
CA THR A 231 8.81 -20.92 11.80
C THR A 231 10.26 -20.51 12.05
N ILE A 232 10.55 -19.22 12.08
CA ILE A 232 11.90 -18.67 12.27
C ILE A 232 11.98 -17.95 13.62
N GLU A 233 12.96 -18.36 14.42
CA GLU A 233 13.31 -17.76 15.71
C GLU A 233 14.14 -16.46 15.53
N PRO A 234 14.16 -15.56 16.53
CA PRO A 234 13.46 -15.63 17.82
C PRO A 234 12.03 -15.05 17.79
N ALA A 235 11.69 -14.29 16.75
CA ALA A 235 10.44 -13.54 16.70
C ALA A 235 9.21 -14.43 16.41
N ARG A 236 9.42 -15.55 15.69
CA ARG A 236 8.37 -16.50 15.27
C ARG A 236 7.22 -15.85 14.50
N THR A 237 7.50 -14.76 13.77
CA THR A 237 6.53 -14.06 12.91
C THR A 237 6.55 -14.56 11.47
N ALA A 238 7.47 -15.46 11.14
CA ALA A 238 7.61 -16.03 9.81
C ALA A 238 7.09 -17.46 9.76
N ALA A 239 6.52 -17.86 8.63
CA ALA A 239 6.18 -19.24 8.30
C ALA A 239 7.14 -19.77 7.23
N VAL A 240 7.53 -21.03 7.36
CA VAL A 240 8.26 -21.79 6.34
C VAL A 240 7.28 -22.76 5.69
N ILE A 241 7.21 -22.80 4.36
CA ILE A 241 6.32 -23.67 3.59
C ILE A 241 7.10 -24.69 2.77
N SER A 242 6.45 -25.80 2.45
CA SER A 242 7.05 -26.88 1.66
C SER A 242 7.48 -26.41 0.26
N ARG A 243 8.44 -27.11 -0.34
CA ARG A 243 8.78 -26.89 -1.77
C ARG A 243 7.57 -27.04 -2.69
N ALA A 244 6.72 -28.05 -2.46
CA ALA A 244 5.53 -28.30 -3.28
C ALA A 244 4.54 -27.12 -3.21
N ASP A 245 4.31 -26.57 -2.01
CA ASP A 245 3.46 -25.40 -1.83
C ASP A 245 4.09 -24.13 -2.40
N THR A 246 5.42 -24.01 -2.36
CA THR A 246 6.14 -22.93 -3.02
C THR A 246 5.87 -22.92 -4.52
N GLU A 247 5.97 -24.08 -5.18
CA GLU A 247 5.70 -24.23 -6.62
C GLU A 247 4.23 -23.87 -6.95
N ARG A 248 3.27 -24.31 -6.11
CA ARG A 248 1.85 -23.97 -6.25
C ARG A 248 1.60 -22.47 -6.16
N ILE A 249 2.23 -21.78 -5.21
CA ILE A 249 2.12 -20.33 -5.07
C ILE A 249 2.66 -19.64 -6.32
N LEU A 250 3.88 -19.97 -6.74
CA LEU A 250 4.50 -19.34 -7.91
C LEU A 250 3.67 -19.55 -9.19
N GLN A 251 3.08 -20.74 -9.36
CA GLN A 251 2.16 -21.00 -10.46
C GLN A 251 0.93 -20.11 -10.39
N ALA A 252 0.31 -19.98 -9.21
CA ALA A 252 -0.86 -19.13 -9.02
C ALA A 252 -0.55 -17.64 -9.29
N LEU A 253 0.61 -17.15 -8.85
CA LEU A 253 1.04 -15.77 -9.08
C LEU A 253 1.27 -15.45 -10.57
N SER A 254 1.61 -16.45 -11.39
CA SER A 254 1.70 -16.26 -12.84
C SER A 254 0.34 -16.01 -13.52
N GLN A 255 -0.77 -16.37 -12.85
CA GLN A 255 -2.14 -16.15 -13.33
C GLN A 255 -2.72 -14.85 -12.76
N TYR A 256 -2.49 -14.60 -11.47
CA TYR A 256 -2.95 -13.40 -10.78
C TYR A 256 -2.10 -13.13 -9.54
N ASP A 257 -1.47 -11.95 -9.50
CA ASP A 257 -0.62 -11.56 -8.38
C ASP A 257 -1.46 -11.00 -7.22
N PHE A 258 -2.01 -11.91 -6.41
CA PHE A 258 -2.73 -11.55 -5.19
C PHE A 258 -1.81 -11.05 -4.07
N LEU A 259 -0.49 -11.30 -4.13
CA LEU A 259 0.44 -10.81 -3.10
C LEU A 259 0.68 -9.31 -3.20
N ALA A 260 0.60 -8.74 -4.40
CA ALA A 260 0.63 -7.29 -4.62
C ALA A 260 -0.50 -6.55 -3.87
N ARG A 261 -1.61 -7.24 -3.59
CA ARG A 261 -2.77 -6.72 -2.83
C ARG A 261 -2.70 -7.06 -1.34
N TYR A 262 -1.58 -7.62 -0.89
CA TYR A 262 -1.39 -8.08 0.48
C TYR A 262 -2.45 -9.12 0.90
N ALA A 263 -3.09 -9.80 -0.05
CA ALA A 263 -4.19 -10.73 0.19
C ALA A 263 -3.68 -12.05 0.81
N VAL A 264 -3.27 -11.96 2.07
CA VAL A 264 -2.59 -13.02 2.82
C VAL A 264 -3.22 -13.14 4.19
N ILE A 265 -3.56 -14.37 4.57
CA ILE A 265 -4.14 -14.73 5.85
C ILE A 265 -3.23 -15.76 6.52
N PHE A 266 -2.90 -15.54 7.79
CA PHE A 266 -2.23 -16.52 8.63
C PHE A 266 -3.24 -17.16 9.56
N LEU A 267 -3.36 -18.48 9.50
CA LEU A 267 -4.06 -19.23 10.53
C LEU A 267 -3.05 -19.65 11.59
N ILE A 268 -3.27 -19.22 12.83
CA ILE A 268 -2.39 -19.46 14.00
C ILE A 268 -3.24 -19.90 15.19
N ASP A 269 -2.57 -20.33 16.27
CA ASP A 269 -3.23 -20.78 17.51
C ASP A 269 -3.83 -19.61 18.31
#